data_AF-A0A962RXB9-F1
#
_entry.id   AF-A0A962RXB9-F1
#
_cell.length_a   1.000
_cell.length_b   1.000
_cell.length_c   1.000
_cell.angle_alpha   90.00
_cell.angle_beta   90.00
_cell.angle_gamma   90.00
#
_symmetry.space_group_name_H-M   'P 1'
#
loop_
_entity.id
_entity.type
_entity.pdbx_description
1 polymer ?
#
loop_
_entity_poly.entity_id
_entity_poly.type
_entity_poly.pdbx_seq_one_letter_code
_entity_poly.pdbx_strand_id
1 'polypeptide(L)' 'SVAPTLLVLSGDDLTAEEFRDLAGNDPGWRALRERADVTELELAAANHTFARADWRREVEDATLAWLQRLDG' A
#
# COMPACT_ATOMS: atom_id res chain seq x y z
N SER A 1 17.55 -12.36 -4.00
CA SER A 1 16.15 -12.49 -4.43
C SER A 1 15.47 -11.17 -4.18
N VAL A 2 14.38 -10.85 -4.89
CA VAL A 2 13.56 -9.73 -4.47
C VAL A 2 12.43 -10.24 -3.58
N ALA A 3 12.14 -9.48 -2.52
CA ALA A 3 11.18 -9.85 -1.51
C ALA A 3 9.79 -9.29 -1.88
N PRO A 4 8.72 -10.10 -1.79
CA PRO A 4 7.36 -9.60 -1.91
C PRO A 4 7.13 -8.39 -0.99
N THR A 5 6.47 -7.37 -1.50
CA THR A 5 6.17 -6.12 -0.77
C THR A 5 4.69 -5.79 -0.87
N LEU A 6 4.07 -5.45 0.27
CA LEU A 6 2.74 -4.84 0.34
C LEU A 6 2.92 -3.36 0.69
N LEU A 7 2.50 -2.47 -0.21
CA LEU A 7 2.47 -1.02 0.01
C LEU A 7 1.03 -0.62 0.38
N VAL A 8 0.85 -0.09 1.60
CA VAL A 8 -0.44 0.39 2.10
C VAL A 8 -0.43 1.91 2.17
N LEU A 9 -1.42 2.55 1.55
CA LEU A 9 -1.56 4.01 1.52
C LEU A 9 -2.91 4.44 2.11
N SER A 10 -2.88 5.49 2.93
CA SER A 10 -4.05 6.25 3.36
C SER A 10 -4.56 7.14 2.22
N GLY A 11 -5.88 7.25 2.07
CA GLY A 11 -6.47 8.11 1.05
C GLY A 11 -6.77 9.54 1.51
N ASP A 12 -7.17 9.73 2.78
CA ASP A 12 -7.40 11.04 3.40
C ASP A 12 -6.11 11.57 4.06
N ASP A 13 -5.07 11.65 3.23
CA ASP A 13 -3.71 11.95 3.64
C ASP A 13 -2.95 12.63 2.50
N LEU A 14 -2.73 13.94 2.65
CA LEU A 14 -2.00 14.75 1.68
C LEU A 14 -0.58 14.22 1.43
N THR A 15 0.07 13.64 2.44
CA THR A 15 1.42 13.07 2.27
C THR A 15 1.37 11.82 1.39
N ALA A 16 0.35 10.98 1.55
CA ALA A 16 0.15 9.82 0.68
C ALA A 16 -0.22 10.23 -0.76
N GLU A 17 -0.99 11.31 -0.92
CA GLU A 17 -1.30 11.89 -2.23
C GLU A 17 -0.04 12.40 -2.93
N GLU A 18 0.77 13.21 -2.26
CA GLU A 18 2.06 13.70 -2.80
C GLU A 18 3.00 12.55 -3.16
N PHE A 19 3.04 11.50 -2.34
CA PHE A 19 3.80 10.29 -2.64
C PHE A 19 3.32 9.63 -3.94
N ARG A 20 2.01 9.44 -4.11
CA ARG A 20 1.44 8.83 -5.33
C ARG A 20 1.80 9.63 -6.57
N ASP A 21 1.70 10.95 -6.49
CA ASP A 21 2.03 11.86 -7.59
C ASP A 21 3.51 11.79 -7.95
N LEU A 22 4.41 11.91 -6.96
CA LEU A 22 5.85 11.82 -7.18
C LEU A 22 6.25 10.44 -7.72
N ALA A 23 5.76 9.37 -7.10
CA ALA A 23 6.09 8.00 -7.49
C ALA A 23 5.50 7.61 -8.85
N GLY A 24 4.39 8.23 -9.28
CA GLY A 24 3.81 8.03 -10.61
C GLY A 24 4.54 8.79 -11.72
N ASN A 25 5.15 9.94 -11.40
CA ASN A 25 5.83 10.80 -12.35
C ASN A 25 7.34 10.50 -12.50
N ASP A 26 7.97 9.86 -11.50
CA ASP A 26 9.34 9.36 -11.64
C ASP A 26 9.35 7.98 -12.34
N PRO A 27 10.05 7.83 -13.47
CA PRO A 27 10.06 6.56 -14.22
C PRO A 27 10.61 5.37 -13.44
N GLY A 28 11.58 5.58 -12.55
CA GLY A 28 12.18 4.53 -11.74
C GLY A 28 11.23 4.07 -10.63
N TRP A 29 10.57 5.02 -9.97
CA TRP A 29 9.58 4.70 -8.94
C TRP A 29 8.33 4.04 -9.51
N ARG A 30 7.85 4.52 -10.66
CA ARG A 30 6.75 3.87 -11.36
C ARG A 30 7.11 2.43 -11.73
N ALA A 31 8.31 2.23 -12.29
CA ALA A 31 8.77 0.89 -12.64
C ALA A 31 8.91 -0.02 -11.42
N LEU A 32 9.27 0.51 -10.24
CA LEU A 32 9.32 -0.25 -8.99
C LEU A 32 7.93 -0.66 -8.49
N ARG A 33 6.95 0.24 -8.58
CA ARG A 33 5.55 0.00 -8.18
C ARG A 33 4.82 -1.00 -9.08
N GLU A 34 5.16 -1.01 -10.37
CA GLU A 34 4.58 -1.92 -11.37
C GLU A 34 5.18 -3.34 -11.33
N ARG A 35 6.14 -3.60 -10.42
CA ARG A 35 6.75 -4.92 -10.31
C ARG A 35 5.76 -5.96 -9.81
N ALA A 36 5.83 -7.16 -10.37
CA ALA A 36 4.90 -8.25 -10.03
C ALA A 36 4.95 -8.70 -8.56
N ASP A 37 6.04 -8.41 -7.84
CA ASP A 37 6.20 -8.71 -6.42
C ASP A 37 5.78 -7.55 -5.49
N VAL A 38 5.26 -6.45 -6.05
CA VAL A 38 4.65 -5.35 -5.30
C VAL A 38 3.14 -5.45 -5.41
N THR A 39 2.47 -5.44 -4.26
CA THR A 39 1.01 -5.29 -4.15
C THR A 39 0.71 -3.94 -3.52
N GLU A 40 -0.22 -3.19 -4.10
CA GLU A 40 -0.66 -1.91 -3.54
C GLU A 40 -2.09 -2.03 -2.98
N LEU A 41 -2.30 -1.39 -1.83
CA LEU A 41 -3.59 -1.27 -1.17
C LEU A 41 -3.80 0.19 -0.78
N GLU A 42 -4.95 0.75 -1.14
CA GLU A 42 -5.33 2.11 -0.74
C GLU A 42 -6.61 2.08 0.10
N LEU A 43 -6.55 2.65 1.30
CA LEU A 43 -7.71 2.83 2.18
C LEU A 43 -8.19 4.27 2.00
N ALA A 44 -9.07 4.48 1.02
CA ALA A 44 -9.51 5.80 0.57
C ALA A 44 -10.00 6.73 1.70
N ALA A 45 -10.64 6.16 2.74
CA ALA A 45 -11.19 6.93 3.85
C ALA A 45 -10.22 7.11 5.03
N ALA A 46 -9.07 6.44 5.06
CA ALA A 46 -8.16 6.45 6.20
C ALA A 46 -7.21 7.65 6.17
N ASN A 47 -6.93 8.20 7.36
CA ASN A 47 -5.86 9.17 7.55
C ASN A 47 -4.51 8.49 7.82
N HIS A 48 -3.42 9.29 7.82
CA HIS A 48 -2.03 8.85 7.94
C HIS A 48 -1.67 7.97 9.15
N THR A 49 -2.53 7.90 10.18
CA THR A 49 -2.27 7.08 11.38
C THR A 49 -3.08 5.79 11.43
N PHE A 50 -4.05 5.60 10.52
CA PHE A 50 -5.02 4.51 10.60
C PHE A 50 -5.66 4.40 12.01
N ALA A 51 -5.93 5.53 12.67
CA ALA A 51 -6.28 5.58 14.09
C ALA A 51 -7.65 4.97 14.46
N ARG A 52 -8.52 4.68 13.49
CA ARG A 52 -9.82 4.06 13.78
C ARG A 52 -9.75 2.54 13.76
N ALA A 53 -10.63 1.91 14.53
CA ALA A 53 -10.66 0.45 14.68
C ALA A 53 -11.06 -0.27 13.38
N ASP A 54 -11.94 0.33 12.59
CA ASP A 54 -12.30 -0.15 11.25
C ASP A 54 -11.10 -0.11 10.29
N TRP A 55 -10.37 1.01 10.26
CA TRP A 55 -9.17 1.14 9.42
C TRP A 55 -8.06 0.16 9.80
N ARG A 56 -7.77 -0.01 11.10
CA ARG A 56 -6.78 -1.01 11.53
C ARG A 56 -7.18 -2.41 11.12
N ARG A 57 -8.45 -2.77 11.32
CA ARG A 57 -8.96 -4.08 10.92
C ARG A 57 -8.81 -4.31 9.43
N GLU A 58 -9.10 -3.31 8.61
CA GLU A 58 -8.93 -3.41 7.16
C GLU A 58 -7.47 -3.63 6.75
N VAL A 59 -6.51 -2.92 7.39
CA VAL A 59 -5.07 -3.16 7.19
C VAL A 59 -4.66 -4.56 7.64
N GLU A 60 -5.12 -5.00 8.82
CA GLU A 60 -4.84 -6.33 9.38
C GLU A 60 -5.35 -7.44 8.45
N ASP A 61 -6.63 -7.36 8.04
CA ASP A 61 -7.28 -8.36 7.19
C ASP A 61 -6.60 -8.43 5.80
N ALA A 62 -6.27 -7.28 5.21
CA ALA A 62 -5.59 -7.23 3.92
C ALA A 62 -4.15 -7.77 4.00
N THR A 63 -3.44 -7.48 5.08
CA THR A 63 -2.08 -8.00 5.33
C THR A 63 -2.09 -9.51 5.49
N LEU A 64 -3.05 -10.05 6.27
CA LEU A 64 -3.22 -11.50 6.44
C LEU A 64 -3.55 -12.17 5.11
N ALA A 65 -4.47 -11.61 4.34
CA ALA A 65 -4.84 -12.14 3.03
C ALA A 65 -3.66 -12.10 2.05
N TRP A 66 -2.78 -11.10 2.13
CA TRP A 66 -1.56 -11.02 1.32
C TRP A 66 -0.55 -12.09 1.71
N LEU A 67 -0.27 -12.28 3.00
CA LEU A 67 0.63 -13.33 3.49
C LEU A 67 0.16 -14.73 3.08
N GLN A 68 -1.14 -15.00 3.20
CA GLN A 68 -1.73 -16.28 2.79
C GLN A 68 -1.54 -16.59 1.30
N ARG A 69 -1.45 -15.57 0.43
CA ARG A 69 -1.16 -15.75 -1.00
C ARG A 69 0.33 -16.04 -1.28
N LEU A 70 1.23 -15.71 -0.35
CA LEU A 70 2.67 -15.96 -0.48
C LEU A 70 3.08 -17.33 0.07
N ASP A 71 2.32 -17.86 1.03
CA ASP A 71 2.56 -19.16 1.65
C ASP A 71 2.09 -20.36 0.79
N GLY A 72 1.41 -20.09 -0.34
CA GLY A 72 0.94 -21.09 -1.32
C GLY A 72 1.84 -21.18 -2.54
#